data_AF-A0A928MC04-F1
#
_entry.id   AF-A0A928MC04-F1
#
_cell.length_a   1.000
_cell.length_b   1.000
_cell.length_c   1.000
_cell.angle_alpha   90.00
_cell.angle_beta   90.00
_cell.angle_gamma   90.00
#
_symmetry.space_group_name_H-M   'P 1'
#
loop_
_entity.id
_entity.type
_entity.pdbx_description
1 polymer ?
#
loop_
_entity_poly.entity_id
_entity_poly.type
_entity_poly.pdbx_seq_one_letter_code
_entity_poly.pdbx_strand_id
1 'polypeptide(L)'
;MEKLWKEIQGNLTFVLVCALIVVALGLASHLAERFFKQTRQVSPAKRISLVGICGAIAAVLHILDFPLMFLAPEFYKLDFSELPVLMCGFYLGPSAAVACEGVKILLKLLLKGTSTAFVGDFANFAVGCSFVLPAIILYHLRKTRKGAVLALAAGTAILTVFGSAFNAIYLLPKFSELYGLPLDTIISMGSAVNANVSNVTTFVLFCVAPLNLLKGISVSLLTLLLYKRIERAILH
;
A
#
# COMPACT_ATOMS: atom_id res chain seq x y z
N MET A 1 -34.94 -5.95 11.14
CA MET A 1 -34.16 -7.21 11.09
C MET A 1 -33.49 -7.42 9.73
N GLU A 2 -34.20 -7.34 8.60
CA GLU A 2 -33.60 -7.55 7.27
C GLU A 2 -32.47 -6.58 6.89
N LYS A 3 -32.63 -5.28 7.23
CA LYS A 3 -31.59 -4.27 6.98
C LYS A 3 -30.29 -4.55 7.73
N LEU A 4 -30.42 -4.87 9.03
CA LEU A 4 -29.28 -5.26 9.88
C LEU A 4 -28.58 -6.51 9.35
N TRP A 5 -29.33 -7.50 8.88
CA TRP A 5 -28.76 -8.72 8.32
C TRP A 5 -27.97 -8.44 7.02
N LYS A 6 -28.48 -7.59 6.14
CA LYS A 6 -27.76 -7.15 4.93
C LYS A 6 -26.47 -6.39 5.26
N GLU A 7 -26.51 -5.51 6.25
CA GLU A 7 -25.32 -4.78 6.72
C GLU A 7 -24.26 -5.73 7.31
N ILE A 8 -24.67 -6.67 8.17
CA ILE A 8 -23.77 -7.69 8.73
C ILE A 8 -23.15 -8.54 7.62
N GLN A 9 -23.94 -8.98 6.64
CA GLN A 9 -23.47 -9.79 5.53
C GLN A 9 -22.48 -9.02 4.64
N GLY A 10 -22.74 -7.74 4.35
CA GLY A 10 -21.84 -6.87 3.59
C GLY A 10 -20.49 -6.68 4.29
N ASN A 11 -20.53 -6.36 5.59
CA ASN A 11 -19.33 -6.20 6.42
C ASN A 11 -18.52 -7.50 6.51
N LEU A 12 -19.19 -8.63 6.73
CA LEU A 12 -18.54 -9.94 6.80
C LEU A 12 -17.88 -10.29 5.46
N THR A 13 -18.57 -10.03 4.34
CA THR A 13 -18.01 -10.26 3.00
C THR A 13 -16.75 -9.42 2.78
N PHE A 14 -16.78 -8.14 3.17
CA PHE A 14 -15.62 -7.27 3.07
C PHE A 14 -14.43 -7.78 3.89
N VAL A 15 -14.67 -8.18 5.15
CA VAL A 15 -13.61 -8.73 6.03
C VAL A 15 -13.03 -10.02 5.45
N LEU A 16 -13.87 -10.92 4.93
CA LEU A 16 -13.42 -12.17 4.31
C LEU A 16 -12.59 -11.91 3.05
N VAL A 17 -12.99 -10.97 2.20
CA VAL A 17 -12.20 -10.58 1.02
C VAL A 17 -10.85 -9.98 1.44
N CYS A 18 -10.82 -9.13 2.47
CA CYS A 18 -9.58 -8.58 3.00
C CYS A 18 -8.65 -9.69 3.49
N ALA A 19 -9.16 -10.61 4.31
CA ALA A 19 -8.38 -11.73 4.84
C ALA A 19 -7.86 -12.64 3.72
N LEU A 20 -8.69 -12.96 2.73
CA LEU A 20 -8.30 -13.77 1.57
C LEU A 20 -7.18 -13.10 0.77
N ILE A 21 -7.27 -11.80 0.52
CA ILE A 21 -6.25 -11.05 -0.23
C ILE A 21 -4.94 -10.98 0.56
N VAL A 22 -5.00 -10.73 1.87
CA VAL A 22 -3.82 -10.74 2.74
C VAL A 22 -3.11 -12.10 2.71
N VAL A 23 -3.86 -13.19 2.85
CA VAL A 23 -3.32 -14.55 2.79
C VAL A 23 -2.76 -14.87 1.41
N ALA A 24 -3.49 -14.52 0.34
CA ALA A 24 -3.03 -14.74 -1.03
C ALA A 24 -1.72 -13.99 -1.32
N LEU A 25 -1.59 -12.74 -0.90
CA LEU A 25 -0.36 -11.96 -1.04
C LEU A 25 0.78 -12.53 -0.17
N GLY A 26 0.48 -12.99 1.04
CA GLY A 26 1.45 -13.68 1.90
C GLY A 26 1.98 -14.96 1.26
N LEU A 27 1.11 -15.81 0.73
CA LEU A 27 1.49 -17.04 0.04
C LEU A 27 2.24 -16.75 -1.26
N ALA A 28 1.73 -15.83 -2.10
CA ALA A 28 2.37 -15.45 -3.35
C ALA A 28 3.77 -14.86 -3.12
N SER A 29 3.93 -13.99 -2.12
CA SER A 29 5.23 -13.40 -1.78
C SER A 29 6.22 -14.44 -1.21
N HIS A 30 5.73 -15.42 -0.44
CA HIS A 30 6.54 -16.52 0.05
C HIS A 30 6.95 -17.49 -1.08
N LEU A 31 6.05 -17.78 -2.03
CA LEU A 31 6.38 -18.54 -3.22
C LEU A 31 7.37 -17.78 -4.12
N ALA A 32 7.21 -16.46 -4.24
CA ALA A 32 8.10 -15.61 -5.01
C ALA A 32 9.57 -15.72 -4.53
N GLU A 33 9.78 -15.84 -3.21
CA GLU A 33 11.10 -16.02 -2.61
C GLU A 33 11.83 -17.29 -3.07
N ARG A 34 11.12 -18.28 -3.61
CA ARG A 34 11.74 -19.50 -4.15
C ARG A 34 12.42 -19.26 -5.50
N PHE A 35 12.08 -18.20 -6.23
CA PHE A 35 12.62 -17.94 -7.57
C PHE A 35 13.99 -17.23 -7.57
N PHE A 36 14.44 -16.70 -6.43
CA PHE A 36 15.75 -16.04 -6.34
C PHE A 36 16.54 -16.52 -5.14
N LYS A 37 17.86 -16.65 -5.32
CA LYS A 37 18.75 -17.05 -4.23
C LYS A 37 18.80 -15.94 -3.17
N GLN A 38 18.36 -16.26 -1.96
CA GLN A 38 18.62 -15.45 -0.77
C GLN A 38 20.13 -15.34 -0.59
N THR A 39 20.67 -14.15 -0.87
CA THR A 39 22.11 -13.88 -0.73
C THR A 39 22.52 -13.71 0.73
N ARG A 40 21.55 -13.65 1.66
CA ARG A 40 21.77 -13.41 3.08
C ARG A 40 21.07 -14.48 3.89
N GLN A 41 21.78 -15.06 4.84
CA GLN A 41 21.17 -15.87 5.89
C GLN A 41 20.94 -14.99 7.12
N VAL A 42 19.68 -14.89 7.54
CA VAL A 42 19.26 -14.10 8.70
C VAL A 42 18.54 -15.06 9.64
N SER A 43 18.88 -15.03 10.93
CA SER A 43 18.20 -15.88 11.90
C SER A 43 16.70 -15.54 11.99
N PRO A 44 15.83 -16.50 12.32
CA PRO A 44 14.39 -16.23 12.48
C PRO A 44 14.12 -15.08 13.45
N ALA A 45 14.86 -15.01 14.57
CA ALA A 45 14.76 -13.92 15.53
C ALA A 45 15.08 -12.56 14.91
N LYS A 46 16.23 -12.43 14.22
CA LYS A 46 16.62 -11.16 13.56
C LYS A 46 15.62 -10.77 12.46
N ARG A 47 15.06 -11.74 11.73
CA ARG A 47 14.02 -11.48 10.72
C ARG A 47 12.77 -10.86 11.34
N ILE A 48 12.24 -11.46 12.42
CA ILE A 48 11.06 -10.96 13.12
C ILE A 48 11.33 -9.57 13.70
N SER A 49 12.49 -9.35 14.34
CA SER A 49 12.86 -8.05 14.89
C SER A 49 12.91 -6.95 13.82
N LEU A 50 13.52 -7.22 12.66
CA LEU A 50 13.59 -6.26 11.57
C LEU A 50 12.21 -5.95 10.98
N VAL A 51 11.36 -6.95 10.78
CA VAL A 51 9.97 -6.75 10.35
C VAL A 51 9.21 -5.88 11.36
N GLY A 52 9.35 -6.16 12.66
CA GLY A 52 8.70 -5.39 13.73
C GLY A 52 9.16 -3.94 13.77
N ILE A 53 10.48 -3.70 13.73
CA ILE A 53 11.06 -2.34 13.74
C ILE A 53 10.63 -1.55 12.49
N CYS A 54 10.78 -2.14 11.30
CA CYS A 54 10.37 -1.46 10.06
C CYS A 54 8.86 -1.23 10.02
N GLY A 55 8.06 -2.18 10.49
CA GLY A 55 6.60 -2.04 10.58
C GLY A 55 6.18 -0.94 11.55
N ALA A 56 6.84 -0.81 12.69
CA ALA A 56 6.59 0.26 13.65
C ALA A 56 6.96 1.64 13.08
N ILE A 57 8.12 1.77 12.43
CA ILE A 57 8.52 3.03 11.76
C ILE A 57 7.53 3.37 10.65
N ALA A 58 7.11 2.38 9.85
CA ALA A 58 6.10 2.56 8.82
C ALA A 58 4.76 3.03 9.41
N ALA A 59 4.33 2.45 10.54
CA ALA A 59 3.11 2.86 11.22
C ALA A 59 3.17 4.32 11.68
N VAL A 60 4.30 4.75 12.26
CA VAL A 60 4.50 6.16 12.65
C VAL A 60 4.40 7.07 11.42
N LEU A 61 5.06 6.73 10.31
CA LEU A 61 4.98 7.52 9.08
C LEU A 61 3.57 7.55 8.48
N HIS A 62 2.79 6.46 8.61
CA HIS A 62 1.39 6.42 8.18
C HIS A 62 0.51 7.28 9.10
N ILE A 63 0.73 7.28 10.41
CA ILE A 63 -0.04 8.13 11.33
C ILE A 63 0.12 9.62 10.99
N LEU A 64 1.29 10.01 10.46
CA LEU A 64 1.61 11.35 9.96
C LEU A 64 1.09 11.63 8.53
N ASP A 65 0.17 10.81 8.02
CA ASP A 65 -0.49 11.03 6.74
C ASP A 65 -1.15 12.41 6.65
N PHE A 66 -1.16 12.99 5.45
CA PHE A 66 -1.80 14.28 5.19
C PHE A 66 -2.58 14.25 3.86
N PRO A 67 -3.73 14.93 3.79
CA PRO A 67 -4.51 15.02 2.57
C PRO A 67 -3.84 15.97 1.57
N LEU A 68 -3.80 15.57 0.29
CA LEU A 68 -3.41 16.46 -0.80
C LEU A 68 -4.65 17.09 -1.43
N MET A 69 -5.20 18.09 -0.73
CA MET A 69 -6.49 18.73 -1.07
C MET A 69 -6.51 19.37 -2.46
N PHE A 70 -5.35 19.69 -3.04
CA PHE A 70 -5.25 20.22 -4.41
C PHE A 70 -5.37 19.13 -5.50
N LEU A 71 -5.33 17.85 -5.12
CA LEU A 71 -5.25 16.72 -6.06
C LEU A 71 -6.43 15.75 -5.94
N ALA A 72 -6.86 15.47 -4.71
CA ALA A 72 -7.91 14.50 -4.43
C ALA A 72 -8.72 14.92 -3.18
N PRO A 73 -9.92 14.35 -2.98
CA PRO A 73 -10.70 14.54 -1.76
C PRO A 73 -9.94 14.16 -0.48
N GLU A 74 -10.36 14.69 0.66
CA GLU A 74 -9.66 14.59 1.96
C GLU A 74 -9.41 13.15 2.44
N PHE A 75 -10.25 12.19 2.06
CA PHE A 75 -10.06 10.79 2.42
C PHE A 75 -8.89 10.11 1.67
N TYR A 76 -8.37 10.73 0.62
CA TYR A 76 -7.11 10.34 0.00
C TYR A 76 -5.94 11.08 0.65
N LYS A 77 -5.07 10.31 1.29
CA LYS A 77 -3.91 10.85 1.99
C LYS A 77 -2.61 10.34 1.41
N LEU A 78 -1.60 11.19 1.45
CA LEU A 78 -0.23 10.85 1.15
C LEU A 78 0.51 10.52 2.45
N ASP A 79 1.31 9.47 2.38
CA ASP A 79 2.21 9.05 3.44
C ASP A 79 3.48 8.45 2.83
N PHE A 80 4.54 8.32 3.64
CA PHE A 80 5.81 7.75 3.22
C PHE A 80 6.08 6.39 3.88
N SER A 81 5.04 5.69 4.31
CA SER A 81 5.19 4.46 5.10
C SER A 81 5.72 3.26 4.31
N GLU A 82 5.62 3.28 2.98
CA GLU A 82 6.19 2.22 2.13
C GLU A 82 7.73 2.31 2.07
N LEU A 83 8.33 3.42 2.49
CA LEU A 83 9.79 3.55 2.53
C LEU A 83 10.41 2.50 3.49
N PRO A 84 10.05 2.41 4.79
CA PRO A 84 10.52 1.33 5.66
C PRO A 84 10.16 -0.08 5.16
N VAL A 85 9.01 -0.24 4.50
CA VAL A 85 8.55 -1.54 3.96
C VAL A 85 9.44 -1.99 2.81
N LEU A 86 9.80 -1.09 1.90
CA LEU A 86 10.79 -1.34 0.85
C LEU A 86 12.17 -1.64 1.43
N MET A 87 12.59 -0.93 2.50
CA MET A 87 13.86 -1.22 3.17
C MET A 87 13.89 -2.65 3.72
N CYS A 88 12.81 -3.04 4.41
CA CYS A 88 12.61 -4.38 4.92
C CYS A 88 12.65 -5.41 3.79
N GLY A 89 11.91 -5.17 2.71
CA GLY A 89 11.82 -6.07 1.56
C GLY A 89 13.12 -6.21 0.76
N PHE A 90 13.84 -5.11 0.51
CA PHE A 90 15.15 -5.15 -0.16
C PHE A 90 16.18 -5.91 0.67
N TYR A 91 16.07 -5.88 2.00
CA TYR A 91 16.97 -6.60 2.89
C TYR A 91 16.58 -8.08 3.08
N LEU A 92 15.31 -8.38 3.37
CA LEU A 92 14.81 -9.70 3.79
C LEU A 92 14.06 -10.50 2.72
N GLY A 93 13.49 -9.84 1.71
CA GLY A 93 12.66 -10.45 0.67
C GLY A 93 11.19 -10.04 0.70
N PRO A 94 10.41 -10.39 -0.34
CA PRO A 94 8.99 -10.02 -0.49
C PRO A 94 8.09 -10.42 0.67
N SER A 95 8.25 -11.60 1.27
CA SER A 95 7.32 -12.04 2.33
C SER A 95 7.52 -11.25 3.62
N ALA A 96 8.74 -10.75 3.86
CA ALA A 96 9.00 -9.81 4.95
C ALA A 96 8.34 -8.44 4.71
N ALA A 97 8.28 -7.99 3.46
CA ALA A 97 7.60 -6.74 3.11
C ALA A 97 6.08 -6.84 3.32
N VAL A 98 5.45 -7.94 2.92
CA VAL A 98 4.00 -8.16 3.18
C VAL A 98 3.72 -8.21 4.68
N ALA A 99 4.57 -8.90 5.45
CA ALA A 99 4.44 -8.91 6.91
C ALA A 99 4.63 -7.52 7.52
N CYS A 100 5.61 -6.75 7.04
CA CYS A 100 5.87 -5.38 7.46
C CYS A 100 4.68 -4.46 7.16
N GLU A 101 4.07 -4.60 5.98
CA GLU A 101 2.86 -3.88 5.57
C GLU A 101 1.67 -4.24 6.47
N GLY A 102 1.53 -5.51 6.84
CA GLY A 102 0.51 -5.96 7.78
C GLY A 102 0.69 -5.35 9.17
N VAL A 103 1.91 -5.41 9.72
CA VAL A 103 2.24 -4.78 11.01
C VAL A 103 1.96 -3.28 10.98
N LYS A 104 2.36 -2.59 9.91
CA LYS A 104 2.09 -1.16 9.70
C LYS A 104 0.61 -0.85 9.89
N ILE A 105 -0.25 -1.55 9.15
CA ILE A 105 -1.69 -1.27 9.11
C ILE A 105 -2.36 -1.63 10.43
N LEU A 106 -1.98 -2.77 11.04
CA LEU A 106 -2.48 -3.16 12.36
C LEU A 106 -2.13 -2.11 13.42
N LEU A 107 -0.88 -1.65 13.47
CA LEU A 107 -0.47 -0.62 14.42
C LEU A 107 -1.17 0.72 14.17
N LYS A 108 -1.30 1.14 12.90
CA LYS A 108 -2.04 2.36 12.56
C LYS A 108 -3.50 2.28 13.03
N LEU A 109 -4.16 1.14 12.79
CA LEU A 109 -5.54 0.91 13.23
C LEU A 109 -5.67 0.94 14.75
N LEU A 110 -4.73 0.34 15.48
CA LEU A 110 -4.74 0.34 16.95
C LEU A 110 -4.51 1.74 17.55
N LEU A 111 -3.69 2.57 16.91
CA LEU A 111 -3.29 3.87 17.46
C LEU A 111 -4.17 5.04 17.00
N LYS A 112 -4.63 5.05 15.75
CA LYS A 112 -5.40 6.15 15.13
C LYS A 112 -6.83 5.76 14.79
N GLY A 113 -7.13 4.47 14.70
CA GLY A 113 -8.41 3.98 14.18
C GLY A 113 -8.56 4.18 12.67
N THR A 114 -9.80 4.04 12.19
CA THR A 114 -10.18 4.22 10.78
C THR A 114 -11.12 5.41 10.63
N SER A 115 -10.91 6.21 9.58
CA SER A 115 -11.83 7.27 9.15
C SER A 115 -12.59 6.92 7.87
N THR A 116 -12.41 5.70 7.33
CA THR A 116 -12.95 5.29 6.01
C THR A 116 -13.64 3.92 6.06
N ALA A 117 -14.21 3.56 7.22
CA ALA A 117 -14.84 2.25 7.46
C ALA A 117 -13.93 1.06 7.05
N PHE A 118 -12.63 1.13 7.38
CA PHE A 118 -11.57 0.16 7.06
C PHE A 118 -11.21 0.03 5.56
N VAL A 119 -11.96 0.65 4.65
CA VAL A 119 -11.69 0.57 3.20
C VAL A 119 -10.37 1.24 2.85
N GLY A 120 -10.07 2.40 3.42
CA GLY A 120 -8.80 3.11 3.20
C GLY A 120 -7.60 2.37 3.80
N ASP A 121 -7.77 1.73 4.96
CA ASP A 121 -6.72 0.91 5.58
C ASP A 121 -6.38 -0.32 4.74
N PHE A 122 -7.42 -1.00 4.25
CA PHE A 122 -7.27 -2.11 3.31
C PHE A 122 -6.68 -1.65 1.96
N ALA A 123 -7.13 -0.49 1.45
CA ALA A 123 -6.56 0.11 0.24
C ALA A 123 -5.06 0.36 0.41
N ASN A 124 -4.63 0.94 1.52
CA ASN A 124 -3.22 1.21 1.79
C ASN A 124 -2.40 -0.10 1.80
N PHE A 125 -2.92 -1.17 2.44
CA PHE A 125 -2.27 -2.49 2.40
C PHE A 125 -2.18 -3.07 0.98
N ALA A 126 -3.30 -3.20 0.27
CA ALA A 126 -3.36 -3.92 -1.00
C ALA A 126 -2.67 -3.15 -2.13
N VAL A 127 -2.90 -1.84 -2.20
CA VAL A 127 -2.26 -0.94 -3.16
C VAL A 127 -0.78 -0.77 -2.81
N GLY A 128 -0.41 -0.68 -1.54
CA GLY A 128 0.97 -0.70 -1.08
C GLY A 128 1.70 -1.99 -1.48
N CYS A 129 1.08 -3.17 -1.30
CA CYS A 129 1.60 -4.44 -1.79
C CYS A 129 1.82 -4.45 -3.30
N SER A 130 0.91 -3.86 -4.09
CA SER A 130 1.04 -3.75 -5.55
C SER A 130 2.26 -2.93 -5.99
N PHE A 131 2.70 -1.99 -5.14
CA PHE A 131 3.93 -1.23 -5.36
C PHE A 131 5.17 -2.04 -4.94
N VAL A 132 5.20 -2.49 -3.68
CA VAL A 132 6.43 -3.02 -3.07
C VAL A 132 6.79 -4.40 -3.59
N LEU A 133 5.82 -5.29 -3.83
CA LEU A 133 6.10 -6.66 -4.27
C LEU A 133 6.85 -6.73 -5.62
N PRO A 134 6.34 -6.15 -6.72
CA PRO A 134 7.06 -6.19 -7.99
C PRO A 134 8.42 -5.48 -7.90
N ALA A 135 8.50 -4.36 -7.17
CA ALA A 135 9.77 -3.66 -6.98
C ALA A 135 10.80 -4.56 -6.26
N ILE A 136 10.41 -5.21 -5.15
CA ILE A 136 11.30 -6.09 -4.41
C ILE A 136 11.71 -7.29 -5.26
N ILE A 137 10.77 -7.95 -5.94
CA ILE A 137 11.08 -9.11 -6.80
C ILE A 137 12.09 -8.71 -7.88
N LEU A 138 11.83 -7.64 -8.63
CA LEU A 138 12.74 -7.15 -9.69
C LEU A 138 14.11 -6.75 -9.13
N TYR A 139 14.16 -6.15 -7.94
CA TYR A 139 15.42 -5.83 -7.26
C TYR A 139 16.22 -7.09 -6.90
N HIS A 140 15.57 -8.13 -6.36
CA HIS A 140 16.24 -9.38 -5.99
C HIS A 140 16.73 -10.18 -7.20
N LEU A 141 16.15 -10.00 -8.38
CA LEU A 141 16.68 -10.58 -9.64
C LEU A 141 18.02 -9.94 -10.05
N ARG A 142 18.24 -8.64 -9.77
CA ARG A 142 19.48 -7.92 -10.10
C ARG A 142 19.83 -6.86 -9.04
N LYS A 143 20.45 -7.30 -7.94
CA LYS A 143 20.81 -6.46 -6.77
C LYS A 143 21.92 -5.43 -7.07
N THR A 144 21.57 -4.39 -7.80
CA THR A 144 22.46 -3.27 -8.15
C THR A 144 21.72 -1.95 -7.99
N ARG A 145 22.44 -0.81 -8.01
CA ARG A 145 21.78 0.51 -8.02
C ARG A 145 20.86 0.68 -9.22
N LYS A 146 21.34 0.30 -10.41
CA LYS A 146 20.54 0.36 -11.65
C LYS A 146 19.32 -0.56 -11.55
N GLY A 147 19.48 -1.75 -10.97
CA GLY A 147 18.38 -2.68 -10.71
C GLY A 147 17.34 -2.10 -9.75
N ALA A 148 17.76 -1.42 -8.68
CA ALA A 148 16.85 -0.75 -7.75
C ALA A 148 16.05 0.37 -8.43
N VAL A 149 16.69 1.18 -9.29
CA VAL A 149 15.99 2.23 -10.06
C VAL A 149 14.93 1.62 -10.97
N LEU A 150 15.27 0.59 -11.74
CA LEU A 150 14.33 -0.08 -12.65
C LEU A 150 13.18 -0.76 -11.88
N ALA A 151 13.50 -1.41 -10.77
CA ALA A 151 12.52 -2.04 -9.89
C ALA A 151 11.50 -1.05 -9.33
N LEU A 152 11.98 0.09 -8.83
CA LEU A 152 11.13 1.14 -8.27
C LEU A 152 10.29 1.86 -9.34
N ALA A 153 10.85 2.07 -10.53
CA ALA A 153 10.12 2.60 -11.67
C ALA A 153 8.97 1.66 -12.09
N ALA A 154 9.27 0.36 -12.21
CA ALA A 154 8.27 -0.66 -12.53
C ALA A 154 7.21 -0.78 -11.42
N GLY A 155 7.61 -0.79 -10.16
CA GLY A 155 6.69 -0.77 -9.03
C GLY A 155 5.78 0.46 -9.05
N THR A 156 6.32 1.64 -9.33
CA THR A 156 5.54 2.89 -9.42
C THR A 156 4.52 2.82 -10.56
N ALA A 157 4.91 2.31 -11.74
CA ALA A 157 3.98 2.11 -12.84
C ALA A 157 2.85 1.13 -12.48
N ILE A 158 3.18 0.01 -11.84
CA ILE A 158 2.19 -0.97 -11.38
C ILE A 158 1.27 -0.36 -10.33
N LEU A 159 1.81 0.36 -9.35
CA LEU A 159 1.05 1.11 -8.36
C LEU A 159 0.03 2.05 -9.02
N THR A 160 0.46 2.86 -9.98
CA THR A 160 -0.42 3.80 -10.66
C THR A 160 -1.53 3.09 -11.43
N VAL A 161 -1.21 2.04 -12.19
CA VAL A 161 -2.20 1.31 -12.99
C VAL A 161 -3.14 0.48 -12.10
N PHE A 162 -2.59 -0.41 -11.29
CA PHE A 162 -3.36 -1.30 -10.42
C PHE A 162 -4.12 -0.50 -9.37
N GLY A 163 -3.47 0.46 -8.71
CA GLY A 163 -4.11 1.28 -7.69
C GLY A 163 -5.30 2.06 -8.25
N SER A 164 -5.19 2.61 -9.47
CA SER A 164 -6.31 3.33 -10.11
C SER A 164 -7.44 2.39 -10.53
N ALA A 165 -7.10 1.24 -11.15
CA ALA A 165 -8.09 0.24 -11.55
C ALA A 165 -8.83 -0.34 -10.33
N PHE A 166 -8.10 -0.68 -9.26
CA PHE A 166 -8.66 -1.22 -8.03
C PHE A 166 -9.54 -0.20 -7.31
N ASN A 167 -9.17 1.09 -7.38
CA ASN A 167 -10.04 2.16 -6.89
C ASN A 167 -11.35 2.25 -7.66
N ALA A 168 -11.30 2.22 -9.00
CA ALA A 168 -12.49 2.31 -9.83
C ALA A 168 -13.44 1.11 -9.64
N ILE A 169 -12.87 -0.11 -9.61
CA ILE A 169 -13.64 -1.35 -9.67
C ILE A 169 -14.14 -1.78 -8.29
N TYR A 170 -13.35 -1.56 -7.24
CA TYR A 170 -13.64 -2.13 -5.92
C TYR A 170 -13.67 -1.09 -4.79
N LEU A 171 -12.64 -0.27 -4.62
CA LEU A 171 -12.52 0.56 -3.42
C LEU A 171 -13.54 1.69 -3.36
N LEU A 172 -13.77 2.44 -4.43
CA LEU A 172 -14.76 3.52 -4.42
C LEU A 172 -16.20 3.00 -4.24
N PRO A 173 -16.64 1.94 -4.96
CA PRO A 173 -17.94 1.31 -4.69
C PRO A 173 -18.06 0.78 -3.27
N LYS A 174 -17.02 0.10 -2.74
CA LYS A 174 -17.07 -0.42 -1.36
C LYS A 174 -17.00 0.66 -0.30
N PHE A 175 -16.29 1.75 -0.56
CA PHE A 175 -16.31 2.91 0.31
C PHE A 175 -17.71 3.54 0.34
N SER A 176 -18.37 3.68 -0.83
CA SER A 176 -19.76 4.14 -0.92
C SER A 176 -20.72 3.26 -0.11
N GLU A 177 -20.62 1.94 -0.28
CA GLU A 177 -21.47 0.95 0.40
C GLU A 177 -21.27 0.95 1.92
N LEU A 178 -20.03 0.87 2.40
CA LEU A 178 -19.72 0.69 3.83
C LEU A 178 -19.77 1.98 4.63
N TYR A 179 -19.46 3.11 4.00
CA TYR A 179 -19.54 4.43 4.63
C TYR A 179 -20.94 5.04 4.50
N GLY A 180 -21.80 4.49 3.64
CA GLY A 180 -23.16 4.98 3.42
C GLY A 180 -23.25 6.28 2.62
N LEU A 181 -22.17 6.67 1.93
CA LEU A 181 -22.13 7.85 1.06
C LEU A 181 -22.43 7.45 -0.38
N PRO A 182 -23.42 8.06 -1.05
CA PRO A 182 -23.68 7.80 -2.46
C PRO A 182 -22.44 8.03 -3.33
N LEU A 183 -22.24 7.17 -4.34
CA LEU A 183 -21.09 7.27 -5.24
C LEU A 183 -21.05 8.63 -5.96
N ASP A 184 -22.21 9.18 -6.32
CA ASP A 184 -22.32 10.52 -6.93
C ASP A 184 -21.82 11.61 -5.99
N THR A 185 -22.05 11.48 -4.69
CA THR A 185 -21.50 12.40 -3.70
C THR A 185 -19.98 12.31 -3.67
N ILE A 186 -19.41 11.10 -3.70
CA ILE A 186 -17.95 10.92 -3.76
C ILE A 186 -17.37 11.54 -5.04
N ILE A 187 -18.03 11.35 -6.18
CA ILE A 187 -17.64 11.96 -7.47
C ILE A 187 -17.72 13.49 -7.38
N SER A 188 -18.75 14.04 -6.73
CA SER A 188 -18.89 15.49 -6.53
C SER A 188 -17.77 16.09 -5.68
N MET A 189 -17.28 15.34 -4.68
CA MET A 189 -16.12 15.76 -3.88
C MET A 189 -14.86 15.84 -4.77
N GLY A 190 -14.69 14.90 -5.71
CA GLY A 190 -13.61 14.96 -6.70
C GLY A 190 -13.79 16.12 -7.68
N SER A 191 -15.02 16.37 -8.11
CA SER A 191 -15.39 17.47 -9.02
C SER A 191 -15.09 18.85 -8.43
N ALA A 192 -15.24 18.99 -7.11
CA ALA A 192 -14.88 20.21 -6.39
C ALA A 192 -13.36 20.48 -6.37
N VAL A 193 -12.53 19.43 -6.48
CA VAL A 193 -11.07 19.54 -6.56
C VAL A 193 -10.61 19.73 -8.02
N ASN A 194 -11.22 19.01 -8.95
CA ASN A 194 -10.91 19.07 -10.37
C ASN A 194 -12.20 19.00 -11.21
N ALA A 195 -12.51 20.10 -11.91
CA ALA A 195 -13.74 20.24 -12.69
C ALA A 195 -13.89 19.22 -13.84
N ASN A 196 -12.82 18.52 -14.23
CA ASN A 196 -12.88 17.46 -15.25
C ASN A 196 -13.38 16.12 -14.72
N VAL A 197 -13.59 16.00 -13.40
CA VAL A 197 -14.18 14.81 -12.78
C VAL A 197 -15.70 14.86 -12.96
N SER A 198 -16.27 13.84 -13.58
CA SER A 198 -17.72 13.71 -13.80
C SER A 198 -18.27 12.32 -13.53
N ASN A 199 -17.39 11.33 -13.39
CA ASN A 199 -17.73 9.93 -13.14
C ASN A 199 -16.53 9.19 -12.49
N VAL A 200 -16.70 7.92 -12.15
CA VAL A 200 -15.63 7.11 -11.53
C VAL A 200 -14.36 7.07 -12.38
N THR A 201 -14.48 6.92 -13.70
CA THR A 201 -13.33 6.82 -14.60
C THR A 201 -12.49 8.10 -14.60
N THR A 202 -13.14 9.25 -14.73
CA THR A 202 -12.49 10.56 -14.68
C THR A 202 -11.96 10.86 -13.27
N PHE A 203 -12.67 10.44 -12.22
CA PHE A 203 -12.18 10.52 -10.84
C PHE A 203 -10.85 9.78 -10.66
N VAL A 204 -10.77 8.51 -11.09
CA VAL A 204 -9.52 7.76 -10.93
C VAL A 204 -8.42 8.29 -11.83
N LEU A 205 -8.75 8.80 -13.02
CA LEU A 205 -7.77 9.37 -13.94
C LEU A 205 -7.17 10.69 -13.43
N PHE A 206 -7.99 11.57 -12.85
CA PHE A 206 -7.56 12.92 -12.47
C PHE A 206 -7.20 13.09 -10.99
N CYS A 207 -7.67 12.20 -10.10
CA CYS A 207 -7.33 12.24 -8.68
C CYS A 207 -6.42 11.07 -8.28
N VAL A 208 -6.84 9.84 -8.56
CA VAL A 208 -6.17 8.64 -8.02
C VAL A 208 -4.85 8.33 -8.73
N ALA A 209 -4.82 8.34 -10.06
CA ALA A 209 -3.61 8.04 -10.83
C ALA A 209 -2.48 9.05 -10.55
N PRO A 210 -2.72 10.37 -10.56
CA PRO A 210 -1.71 11.36 -10.19
C PRO A 210 -1.22 11.20 -8.75
N LEU A 211 -2.12 10.93 -7.80
CA LEU A 211 -1.75 10.70 -6.41
C LEU A 211 -0.86 9.47 -6.25
N ASN A 212 -1.23 8.35 -6.87
CA ASN A 212 -0.44 7.12 -6.85
C ASN A 212 0.93 7.31 -7.52
N LEU A 213 0.97 8.04 -8.63
CA LEU A 213 2.22 8.38 -9.31
C LEU A 213 3.12 9.24 -8.41
N LEU A 214 2.57 10.29 -7.79
CA LEU A 214 3.30 11.16 -6.87
C LEU A 214 3.81 10.37 -5.66
N LYS A 215 2.98 9.50 -5.08
CA LYS A 215 3.36 8.62 -3.96
C LYS A 215 4.51 7.70 -4.37
N GLY A 216 4.35 6.97 -5.47
CA GLY A 216 5.36 6.03 -5.98
C GLY A 216 6.69 6.71 -6.28
N ILE A 217 6.68 7.86 -6.96
CA ILE A 217 7.90 8.64 -7.25
C ILE A 217 8.56 9.10 -5.96
N SER A 218 7.81 9.72 -5.05
CA SER A 218 8.36 10.29 -3.81
C SER A 218 8.98 9.21 -2.92
N VAL A 219 8.27 8.11 -2.70
CA VAL A 219 8.79 6.98 -1.93
C VAL A 219 9.99 6.33 -2.63
N SER A 220 9.96 6.20 -3.96
CA SER A 220 11.07 5.64 -4.73
C SER A 220 12.34 6.49 -4.61
N LEU A 221 12.23 7.82 -4.71
CA LEU A 221 13.35 8.74 -4.55
C LEU A 221 13.96 8.63 -3.15
N LEU A 222 13.14 8.67 -2.10
CA LEU A 222 13.60 8.51 -0.72
C LEU A 222 14.27 7.15 -0.50
N THR A 223 13.69 6.09 -1.08
CA THR A 223 14.25 4.73 -1.03
C THR A 223 15.64 4.69 -1.65
N LEU A 224 15.82 5.26 -2.85
CA LEU A 224 17.12 5.29 -3.54
C LEU A 224 18.20 6.06 -2.76
N LEU A 225 17.82 7.12 -2.06
CA LEU A 225 18.72 7.92 -1.23
C LEU A 225 19.18 7.18 0.03
N LEU A 226 18.29 6.39 0.64
CA LEU A 226 18.51 5.84 1.98
C LEU A 226 18.96 4.37 1.98
N TYR A 227 18.53 3.55 1.01
CA TYR A 227 18.68 2.10 1.13
C TYR A 227 20.12 1.62 1.26
N LYS A 228 21.06 2.28 0.58
CA LYS A 228 22.50 1.97 0.67
C LYS A 228 23.16 2.41 1.97
N ARG A 229 22.59 3.39 2.67
CA ARG A 229 23.08 3.82 3.99
C ARG A 229 22.59 2.84 5.05
N ILE A 230 21.31 2.47 4.97
CA ILE A 230 20.68 1.52 5.88
C ILE A 230 21.27 0.10 5.71
N GLU A 231 21.51 -0.33 4.47
CA GLU A 231 22.18 -1.60 4.19
C GLU A 231 23.52 -1.71 4.92
N ARG A 232 24.34 -0.64 4.91
CA ARG A 232 25.62 -0.64 5.64
C ARG A 232 25.44 -0.65 7.16
N ALA A 233 24.44 0.03 7.69
CA ALA A 233 24.16 0.10 9.12
C ALA A 233 23.58 -1.20 9.71
N ILE A 234 22.89 -2.02 8.91
CA ILE A 234 22.27 -3.29 9.35
C ILE A 234 23.21 -4.49 9.12
N LEU A 235 24.21 -4.35 8.23
CA LEU A 235 25.17 -5.41 7.87
C LEU A 235 26.44 -5.45 8.74
N HIS A 236 26.75 -4.38 9.46
CA HIS A 236 27.77 -4.36 10.50
C HIS A 236 27.13 -4.51 11.89
#